data_AF-A0AA94EKT0-F1
#
_entry.id   AF-A0AA94EKT0-F1
#
_cell.length_a   1.000
_cell.length_b   1.000
_cell.length_c   1.000
_cell.angle_alpha   90.00
_cell.angle_beta   90.00
_cell.angle_gamma   90.00
#
_symmetry.space_group_name_H-M   'P 1'
#
loop_
_entity.id
_entity.type
_entity.pdbx_description
1 polymer ?
#
loop_
_entity_poly.entity_id
_entity_poly.type
_entity_poly.pdbx_seq_one_letter_code
_entity_poly.pdbx_strand_id
1 'polypeptide(L)'
;MFKGLSRLTPYAAALFTLISTAHAEDGRRVFTGTLGKMPIVVELNTTQQDEVTGRYFYEKYHRDLELSGSLQDSTLNLVEGNNRYGDDKPLPTLKLEETANGWQGEWQSPQGKKLPVKLAEAKLPAPTSATLPFIAALPNGEPYEYLRLQGLKLKPAKKENFMGYDLQWWTEPETKISLFSVESGLSKDDQQRVNQQLLGRLWNEVISYHSCQLRGGENVEFMQQAEPKMISPAVVSLNISTSYYCGGAHPDFGDSPLNIDVKTGHPLSLEDVLWVGEGKPLLHAERDSLGDKPLSEAESDARYRYVSKELVPWVIKQFTALYPTEMKKPAQDDDCDFTDESIWGTSPWYFTDKGLYLGAYFARVQRSCDRPDWSILPYAVVKQHPGAVKLQLPKD
;
A
#
# COMPACT_ATOMS: atom_id res chain seq x y z
N MET A 1 48.77 36.96 -48.09
CA MET A 1 48.02 37.90 -47.21
C MET A 1 46.56 37.48 -47.21
N PHE A 2 46.05 37.14 -46.03
CA PHE A 2 44.67 37.11 -45.55
C PHE A 2 43.47 36.55 -46.37
N LYS A 3 42.79 35.62 -45.69
CA LYS A 3 41.33 35.50 -45.40
C LYS A 3 40.43 34.77 -46.40
N GLY A 4 39.67 33.81 -45.87
CA GLY A 4 38.33 33.50 -46.40
C GLY A 4 37.76 32.14 -46.04
N LEU A 5 37.29 31.99 -44.79
CA LEU A 5 36.47 30.92 -44.19
C LEU A 5 35.78 29.89 -45.13
N SER A 6 36.13 28.62 -44.95
CA SER A 6 35.29 27.45 -45.29
C SER A 6 34.23 27.22 -44.20
N ARG A 7 32.94 27.30 -44.55
CA ARG A 7 31.87 26.76 -43.70
C ARG A 7 31.59 25.32 -44.13
N LEU A 8 32.07 24.38 -43.33
CA LEU A 8 31.69 22.97 -43.39
C LEU A 8 30.36 22.80 -42.62
N THR A 9 29.33 22.36 -43.33
CA THR A 9 28.06 21.91 -42.76
C THR A 9 28.23 20.45 -42.30
N PRO A 10 27.99 20.08 -41.03
CA PRO A 10 27.89 18.68 -40.67
C PRO A 10 26.42 18.24 -40.65
N TYR A 11 26.17 17.11 -41.31
CA TYR A 11 24.96 16.32 -41.25
C TYR A 11 24.69 15.89 -39.80
N ALA A 12 23.54 16.28 -39.24
CA ALA A 12 23.03 15.71 -37.99
C ALA A 12 22.20 14.46 -38.33
N ALA A 13 22.81 13.29 -38.22
CA ALA A 13 22.09 12.02 -38.20
C ALA A 13 21.44 11.87 -36.81
N ALA A 14 20.12 12.04 -36.75
CA ALA A 14 19.34 11.77 -35.55
C ALA A 14 19.21 10.26 -35.35
N LEU A 15 20.02 9.70 -34.44
CA LEU A 15 19.84 8.35 -33.92
C LEU A 15 18.69 8.38 -32.90
N PHE A 16 17.49 7.95 -33.32
CA PHE A 16 16.41 7.65 -32.38
C PHE A 16 16.77 6.36 -31.62
N THR A 17 17.45 6.50 -30.48
CA THR A 17 17.55 5.43 -29.49
C THR A 17 16.17 5.24 -28.87
N LEU A 18 15.43 4.25 -29.35
CA LEU A 18 14.28 3.68 -28.65
C LEU A 18 14.81 3.04 -27.37
N ILE A 19 14.78 3.79 -26.27
CA ILE A 19 14.97 3.22 -24.94
C ILE A 19 13.67 2.52 -24.62
N SER A 20 13.57 1.25 -25.00
CA SER A 20 12.54 0.37 -24.47
C SER A 20 12.73 0.32 -22.96
N THR A 21 11.79 0.87 -22.22
CA THR A 21 11.65 0.60 -20.78
C THR A 21 11.33 -0.89 -20.67
N ALA A 22 12.38 -1.71 -20.56
CA ALA A 22 12.25 -3.10 -20.20
C ALA A 22 11.73 -3.14 -18.75
N HIS A 23 10.41 -3.18 -18.61
CA HIS A 23 9.81 -3.78 -17.42
C HIS A 23 10.29 -5.23 -17.44
N ALA A 24 11.14 -5.61 -16.49
CA ALA A 24 11.39 -7.02 -16.25
C ALA A 24 10.04 -7.65 -15.94
N GLU A 25 9.56 -8.52 -16.82
CA GLU A 25 8.41 -9.37 -16.52
C GLU A 25 8.81 -10.17 -15.27
N ASP A 26 8.11 -9.97 -14.16
CA ASP A 26 8.36 -10.63 -12.87
C ASP A 26 8.17 -12.16 -12.93
N GLY A 27 7.98 -12.73 -14.12
CA GLY A 27 7.85 -14.16 -14.38
C GLY A 27 6.54 -14.79 -13.91
N ARG A 28 5.76 -14.04 -13.13
CA ARG A 28 4.44 -14.45 -12.61
C ARG A 28 3.42 -14.51 -13.74
N ARG A 29 2.78 -15.66 -13.88
CA ARG A 29 1.67 -15.91 -14.81
C ARG A 29 0.43 -16.29 -14.04
N VAL A 30 -0.72 -15.83 -14.50
CA VAL A 30 -2.01 -16.07 -13.85
C VAL A 30 -2.89 -16.94 -14.72
N PHE A 31 -3.48 -17.96 -14.11
CA PHE A 31 -4.34 -18.93 -14.75
C PHE A 31 -5.70 -18.97 -14.07
N THR A 32 -6.72 -19.35 -14.84
CA THR A 32 -8.06 -19.65 -14.33
C THR A 32 -8.46 -21.05 -14.75
N GLY A 33 -9.28 -21.72 -13.95
CA GLY A 33 -9.69 -23.08 -14.27
C GLY A 33 -10.39 -23.77 -13.13
N THR A 34 -10.19 -25.08 -13.00
CA THR A 34 -10.87 -25.89 -11.99
C THR A 34 -9.94 -26.86 -11.28
N LEU A 35 -10.16 -27.04 -9.99
CA LEU A 35 -9.71 -28.19 -9.20
C LEU A 35 -10.96 -29.01 -8.82
N GLY A 36 -11.05 -30.22 -9.34
CA GLY A 36 -12.28 -31.02 -9.30
C GLY A 36 -13.40 -30.32 -10.06
N LYS A 37 -14.41 -29.84 -9.34
CA LYS A 37 -15.54 -29.06 -9.88
C LYS A 37 -15.52 -27.59 -9.48
N MET A 38 -14.55 -27.20 -8.64
CA MET A 38 -14.51 -25.88 -8.05
C MET A 38 -13.65 -24.95 -8.91
N PRO A 39 -14.14 -23.74 -9.27
CA PRO A 39 -13.35 -22.76 -9.99
C PRO A 39 -12.23 -22.21 -9.09
N ILE A 40 -11.05 -22.05 -9.68
CA ILE A 40 -9.84 -21.54 -9.03
C ILE A 40 -9.13 -20.52 -9.91
N VAL A 41 -8.44 -19.60 -9.25
CA VAL A 41 -7.46 -18.69 -9.86
C VAL A 41 -6.09 -19.06 -9.29
N VAL A 42 -5.09 -19.20 -10.16
CA VAL A 42 -3.73 -19.64 -9.80
C VAL A 42 -2.72 -18.61 -10.30
N GLU A 43 -1.75 -18.26 -9.47
CA GLU A 43 -0.56 -17.52 -9.86
C GLU A 43 0.66 -18.43 -9.69
N LEU A 44 1.52 -18.51 -10.71
CA LEU A 44 2.76 -19.30 -10.69
C LEU A 44 3.92 -18.45 -11.18
N ASN A 45 5.06 -18.56 -10.51
CA ASN A 45 6.34 -18.10 -11.00
C ASN A 45 7.23 -19.31 -11.30
N THR A 46 7.52 -19.53 -12.58
CA THR A 46 8.33 -20.66 -13.05
C THR A 46 9.69 -20.23 -13.60
N THR A 47 10.13 -18.99 -13.30
CA THR A 47 11.42 -18.46 -13.80
C THR A 47 12.60 -19.26 -13.27
N GLN A 48 12.54 -19.71 -12.02
CA GLN A 48 13.47 -20.66 -11.42
C GLN A 48 12.84 -22.05 -11.40
N GLN A 49 13.29 -22.93 -12.30
CA GLN A 49 12.67 -24.25 -12.49
C GLN A 49 12.76 -25.14 -11.25
N ASP A 50 13.83 -25.04 -10.46
CA ASP A 50 14.00 -25.83 -9.22
C ASP A 50 13.31 -25.19 -7.99
N GLU A 51 12.81 -23.95 -8.12
CA GLU A 51 12.16 -23.19 -7.04
C GLU A 51 10.91 -22.49 -7.59
N VAL A 52 9.97 -23.29 -8.07
CA VAL A 52 8.66 -22.79 -8.50
C VAL A 52 7.89 -22.35 -7.27
N THR A 53 7.40 -21.11 -7.30
CA THR A 53 6.53 -20.56 -6.27
C THR A 53 5.18 -20.20 -6.86
N GLY A 54 4.16 -20.16 -6.03
CA GLY A 54 2.85 -19.74 -6.46
C GLY A 54 1.83 -19.75 -5.35
N ARG A 55 0.59 -19.53 -5.76
CA ARG A 55 -0.58 -19.56 -4.88
C ARG A 55 -1.84 -19.75 -5.71
N TYR A 56 -2.90 -20.21 -5.06
CA TYR A 56 -4.21 -20.20 -5.68
C TYR A 56 -5.31 -19.94 -4.67
N PHE A 57 -6.45 -19.44 -5.13
CA PHE A 57 -7.68 -19.40 -4.33
C PHE A 57 -8.83 -20.05 -5.08
N TYR A 58 -9.77 -20.60 -4.32
CA TYR A 58 -11.10 -20.93 -4.84
C TYR A 58 -11.94 -19.66 -4.90
N GLU A 59 -12.57 -19.38 -6.03
CA GLU A 59 -13.40 -18.16 -6.21
C GLU A 59 -14.52 -18.04 -5.16
N LYS A 60 -14.94 -19.16 -4.58
CA LYS A 60 -15.95 -19.17 -3.51
C LYS A 60 -15.39 -18.65 -2.16
N TYR A 61 -14.11 -18.89 -1.89
CA TYR A 61 -13.52 -18.73 -0.56
C TYR A 61 -12.49 -17.61 -0.48
N HIS A 62 -11.93 -17.15 -1.61
CA HIS A 62 -10.92 -16.08 -1.69
C HIS A 62 -9.71 -16.20 -0.76
N ARG A 63 -9.52 -17.33 -0.07
CA ARG A 63 -8.35 -17.61 0.74
C ARG A 63 -7.28 -18.25 -0.15
N ASP A 64 -6.08 -17.70 -0.07
CA ASP A 64 -4.93 -18.25 -0.77
C ASP A 64 -4.45 -19.55 -0.11
N LEU A 65 -4.04 -20.47 -0.96
CA LEU A 65 -3.30 -21.68 -0.65
C LEU A 65 -1.97 -21.58 -1.37
N GLU A 66 -0.88 -21.60 -0.60
CA GLU A 66 0.47 -21.49 -1.12
C GLU A 66 0.84 -22.70 -1.98
N LEU A 67 1.66 -22.48 -3.00
CA LEU A 67 2.25 -23.52 -3.84
C LEU A 67 3.77 -23.36 -3.84
N SER A 68 4.47 -24.47 -3.65
CA SER A 68 5.93 -24.54 -3.81
C SER A 68 6.33 -25.83 -4.50
N GLY A 69 7.40 -25.83 -5.30
CA GLY A 69 7.86 -27.05 -5.96
C GLY A 69 8.84 -26.80 -7.10
N SER A 70 8.76 -27.62 -8.14
CA SER A 70 9.68 -27.57 -9.28
C SER A 70 9.01 -27.87 -10.62
N LEU A 71 9.65 -27.43 -11.70
CA LEU A 71 9.33 -27.71 -13.09
C LEU A 71 10.43 -28.62 -13.68
N GLN A 72 10.10 -29.87 -13.97
CA GLN A 72 11.03 -30.85 -14.55
C GLN A 72 10.38 -31.53 -15.74
N ASP A 73 11.08 -31.63 -16.87
CA ASP A 73 10.59 -32.29 -18.09
C ASP A 73 9.20 -31.82 -18.56
N SER A 74 8.88 -30.53 -18.40
CA SER A 74 7.56 -29.92 -18.68
C SER A 74 6.44 -30.34 -17.72
N THR A 75 6.79 -30.97 -16.61
CA THR A 75 5.89 -31.35 -15.53
C THR A 75 6.14 -30.46 -14.30
N LEU A 76 5.10 -29.74 -13.86
CA LEU A 76 5.07 -29.08 -12.56
C LEU A 76 4.74 -30.09 -11.47
N ASN A 77 5.63 -30.19 -10.49
CA ASN A 77 5.40 -30.93 -9.25
C ASN A 77 5.34 -29.92 -8.11
N LEU A 78 4.14 -29.70 -7.56
CA LEU A 78 3.88 -28.71 -6.53
C LEU A 78 3.36 -29.37 -5.26
N VAL A 79 3.65 -28.74 -4.14
CA VAL A 79 3.10 -29.02 -2.82
C VAL A 79 2.19 -27.85 -2.44
N GLU A 80 1.00 -28.17 -1.94
CA GLU A 80 0.04 -27.18 -1.44
C GLU A 80 0.24 -26.93 0.05
N GLY A 81 0.31 -25.65 0.41
CA GLY A 81 0.56 -25.21 1.77
C GLY A 81 2.03 -25.30 2.17
N ASN A 82 2.27 -25.07 3.46
CA ASN A 82 3.58 -25.17 4.06
C ASN A 82 3.43 -25.70 5.50
N ASN A 83 4.50 -26.32 6.03
CA ASN A 83 4.57 -26.75 7.43
C ASN A 83 5.42 -25.76 8.26
N ARG A 84 5.50 -24.48 7.89
CA ARG A 84 6.45 -23.51 8.50
C ARG A 84 6.26 -23.36 10.02
N TYR A 85 5.04 -23.55 10.51
CA TYR A 85 4.67 -23.31 11.91
C TYR A 85 3.87 -24.47 12.55
N GLY A 86 3.84 -25.65 11.93
CA GLY A 86 3.05 -26.79 12.38
C GLY A 86 3.85 -28.10 12.41
N ASP A 87 3.20 -29.19 12.83
CA ASP A 87 3.78 -30.54 12.75
C ASP A 87 4.04 -30.92 11.28
N ASP A 88 5.02 -31.80 11.04
CA ASP A 88 5.32 -32.41 9.74
C ASP A 88 4.17 -33.29 9.24
N LYS A 89 3.07 -32.66 8.87
CA LYS A 89 1.90 -33.28 8.29
C LYS A 89 2.18 -33.50 6.80
N PRO A 90 1.81 -34.67 6.24
CA PRO A 90 1.87 -34.83 4.80
C PRO A 90 0.94 -33.80 4.15
N LEU A 91 1.44 -33.11 3.13
CA LEU A 91 0.73 -32.06 2.41
C LEU A 91 0.13 -32.59 1.10
N PRO A 92 -0.96 -31.98 0.61
CA PRO A 92 -1.44 -32.29 -0.73
C PRO A 92 -0.42 -31.93 -1.80
N THR A 93 -0.46 -32.62 -2.93
CA THR A 93 0.43 -32.37 -4.07
C THR A 93 -0.36 -32.12 -5.34
N LEU A 94 0.22 -31.36 -6.26
CA LEU A 94 -0.26 -31.18 -7.62
C LEU A 94 0.81 -31.67 -8.59
N LYS A 95 0.42 -32.51 -9.53
CA LYS A 95 1.27 -32.89 -10.67
C LYS A 95 0.57 -32.44 -11.94
N LEU A 96 1.16 -31.46 -12.64
CA LEU A 96 0.56 -30.82 -13.81
C LEU A 96 1.50 -30.90 -15.00
N GLU A 97 0.97 -31.29 -16.15
CA GLU A 97 1.67 -31.27 -17.43
C GLU A 97 1.31 -29.99 -18.19
N GLU A 98 2.31 -29.42 -18.88
CA GLU A 98 2.08 -28.28 -19.75
C GLU A 98 1.16 -28.66 -20.92
N THR A 99 0.30 -27.72 -21.29
CA THR A 99 -0.59 -27.80 -22.46
C THR A 99 -0.37 -26.57 -23.33
N ALA A 100 -0.94 -26.56 -24.54
CA ALA A 100 -0.83 -25.42 -25.44
C ALA A 100 -1.26 -24.06 -24.83
N ASN A 101 -2.18 -24.06 -23.85
CA ASN A 101 -2.77 -22.83 -23.31
C ASN A 101 -2.76 -22.78 -21.77
N GLY A 102 -1.97 -23.60 -21.08
CA GLY A 102 -1.97 -23.68 -19.61
C GLY A 102 -1.51 -25.04 -19.10
N TRP A 103 -2.15 -25.55 -18.05
CA TRP A 103 -1.69 -26.73 -17.31
C TRP A 103 -2.83 -27.71 -17.06
N GLN A 104 -2.55 -29.02 -17.07
CA GLN A 104 -3.54 -30.03 -16.71
C GLN A 104 -2.91 -31.17 -15.91
N GLY A 105 -3.67 -31.77 -15.00
CA GLY A 105 -3.18 -32.91 -14.24
C GLY A 105 -4.07 -33.24 -13.06
N GLU A 106 -3.45 -33.55 -11.93
CA GLU A 106 -4.16 -34.01 -10.74
C GLU A 106 -3.63 -33.33 -9.48
N TRP A 107 -4.56 -32.97 -8.61
CA TRP A 107 -4.31 -32.74 -7.19
C TRP A 107 -4.50 -34.05 -6.43
N GLN A 108 -3.66 -34.32 -5.44
CA GLN A 108 -3.76 -35.49 -4.59
C GLN A 108 -3.68 -35.11 -3.11
N SER A 109 -4.69 -35.52 -2.33
CA SER A 109 -4.70 -35.34 -0.88
C SER A 109 -3.64 -36.25 -0.21
N PRO A 110 -3.23 -35.93 1.02
CA PRO A 110 -2.45 -36.83 1.88
C PRO A 110 -3.05 -38.24 2.01
N GLN A 111 -4.38 -38.36 1.99
CA GLN A 111 -5.11 -39.64 2.11
C GLN A 111 -5.29 -40.38 0.77
N GLY A 112 -4.65 -39.90 -0.32
CA GLY A 112 -4.68 -40.54 -1.63
C GLY A 112 -5.87 -40.22 -2.53
N LYS A 113 -6.82 -39.38 -2.10
CA LYS A 113 -7.89 -38.87 -2.97
C LYS A 113 -7.29 -38.01 -4.08
N LYS A 114 -7.70 -38.26 -5.32
CA LYS A 114 -7.28 -37.51 -6.51
C LYS A 114 -8.41 -36.67 -7.08
N LEU A 115 -8.09 -35.46 -7.54
CA LEU A 115 -9.01 -34.56 -8.22
C LEU A 115 -8.36 -33.98 -9.48
N PRO A 116 -9.06 -33.90 -10.61
CA PRO A 116 -8.50 -33.33 -11.83
C PRO A 116 -8.26 -31.83 -11.67
N VAL A 117 -7.16 -31.34 -12.23
CA VAL A 117 -6.83 -29.91 -12.33
C VAL A 117 -6.74 -29.55 -13.81
N LYS A 118 -7.39 -28.45 -14.20
CA LYS A 118 -7.33 -27.91 -15.56
C LYS A 118 -7.23 -26.40 -15.46
N LEU A 119 -6.19 -25.83 -16.04
CA LEU A 119 -5.86 -24.42 -15.98
C LEU A 119 -5.63 -23.90 -17.40
N ALA A 120 -6.15 -22.72 -17.68
CA ALA A 120 -5.86 -21.97 -18.88
C ALA A 120 -5.38 -20.57 -18.50
N GLU A 121 -4.59 -19.95 -19.37
CA GLU A 121 -4.19 -18.55 -19.23
C GLU A 121 -5.40 -17.67 -18.89
N ALA A 122 -5.23 -16.82 -17.86
CA ALA A 122 -6.32 -16.02 -17.35
C ALA A 122 -6.76 -14.99 -18.39
N LYS A 123 -8.08 -14.92 -18.60
CA LYS A 123 -8.70 -13.84 -19.37
C LYS A 123 -9.19 -12.80 -18.38
N LEU A 124 -8.56 -11.64 -18.39
CA LEU A 124 -8.95 -10.53 -17.53
C LEU A 124 -10.12 -9.77 -18.17
N PRO A 125 -11.29 -9.66 -17.53
CA PRO A 125 -12.36 -8.80 -18.02
C PRO A 125 -11.87 -7.35 -18.10
N ALA A 126 -12.17 -6.65 -19.20
CA ALA A 126 -11.80 -5.25 -19.33
C ALA A 126 -12.50 -4.39 -18.27
N PRO A 127 -11.77 -3.49 -17.57
CA PRO A 127 -12.39 -2.52 -16.68
C PRO A 127 -13.44 -1.67 -17.41
N THR A 128 -14.51 -1.32 -16.73
CA THR A 128 -15.58 -0.46 -17.27
C THR A 128 -15.43 0.96 -16.74
N SER A 129 -16.19 1.91 -17.28
CA SER A 129 -16.23 3.28 -16.75
C SER A 129 -16.78 3.37 -15.32
N ALA A 130 -17.44 2.32 -14.82
CA ALA A 130 -17.93 2.24 -13.44
C ALA A 130 -16.90 1.61 -12.48
N THR A 131 -15.84 1.00 -13.01
CA THR A 131 -14.79 0.39 -12.20
C THR A 131 -13.99 1.48 -11.48
N LEU A 132 -13.76 1.31 -10.17
CA LEU A 132 -12.91 2.22 -9.40
C LEU A 132 -11.50 2.28 -10.03
N PRO A 133 -10.88 3.47 -10.14
CA PRO A 133 -9.55 3.62 -10.74
C PRO A 133 -8.50 2.66 -10.15
N PHE A 134 -8.52 2.43 -8.84
CA PHE A 134 -7.67 1.44 -8.16
C PHE A 134 -7.82 0.04 -8.74
N ILE A 135 -9.05 -0.47 -8.82
CA ILE A 135 -9.33 -1.79 -9.37
C ILE A 135 -8.97 -1.85 -10.86
N ALA A 136 -9.22 -0.77 -11.60
CA ALA A 136 -8.92 -0.70 -13.04
C ALA A 136 -7.41 -0.72 -13.35
N ALA A 137 -6.55 -0.38 -12.40
CA ALA A 137 -5.09 -0.41 -12.56
C ALA A 137 -4.48 -1.80 -12.29
N LEU A 138 -5.13 -2.64 -11.49
CA LEU A 138 -4.61 -3.95 -11.08
C LEU A 138 -4.20 -4.88 -12.23
N PRO A 139 -4.90 -4.94 -13.40
CA PRO A 139 -4.50 -5.84 -14.49
C PRO A 139 -3.05 -5.69 -14.98
N ASN A 140 -2.43 -4.52 -14.81
CA ASN A 140 -1.08 -4.23 -15.31
C ASN A 140 0.05 -4.69 -14.37
N GLY A 141 -0.26 -5.13 -13.15
CA GLY A 141 0.77 -5.51 -12.17
C GLY A 141 0.33 -6.57 -11.18
N GLU A 142 -0.96 -6.60 -10.82
CA GLU A 142 -1.56 -7.55 -9.88
C GLU A 142 -2.81 -8.24 -10.49
N PRO A 143 -2.67 -8.93 -11.64
CA PRO A 143 -3.80 -9.57 -12.33
C PRO A 143 -4.50 -10.65 -11.49
N TYR A 144 -3.76 -11.30 -10.59
CA TYR A 144 -4.33 -12.26 -9.64
C TYR A 144 -5.29 -11.59 -8.65
N GLU A 145 -4.90 -10.47 -8.06
CA GLU A 145 -5.75 -9.70 -7.15
C GLU A 145 -6.92 -9.04 -7.89
N TYR A 146 -6.72 -8.61 -9.14
CA TYR A 146 -7.82 -8.13 -9.98
C TYR A 146 -8.95 -9.16 -10.11
N LEU A 147 -8.60 -10.43 -10.32
CA LEU A 147 -9.58 -11.52 -10.41
C LEU A 147 -10.22 -11.81 -9.05
N ARG A 148 -9.46 -11.75 -7.94
CA ARG A 148 -10.03 -11.93 -6.60
C ARG A 148 -11.13 -10.90 -6.34
N LEU A 149 -10.87 -9.63 -6.66
CA LEU A 149 -11.82 -8.55 -6.37
C LEU A 149 -13.11 -8.62 -7.21
N GLN A 150 -13.15 -9.32 -8.36
CA GLN A 150 -14.37 -9.44 -9.17
C GLN A 150 -15.54 -10.11 -8.42
N GLY A 151 -15.23 -11.01 -7.49
CA GLY A 151 -16.22 -11.73 -6.68
C GLY A 151 -16.66 -11.00 -5.42
N LEU A 152 -15.91 -9.98 -4.99
CA LEU A 152 -16.09 -9.32 -3.71
C LEU A 152 -17.03 -8.11 -3.80
N LYS A 153 -17.76 -7.85 -2.71
CA LYS A 153 -18.70 -6.74 -2.63
C LYS A 153 -18.65 -6.10 -1.26
N LEU A 154 -18.57 -4.77 -1.25
CA LEU A 154 -18.77 -4.00 -0.04
C LEU A 154 -20.23 -3.99 0.37
N LYS A 155 -20.48 -4.05 1.68
CA LYS A 155 -21.80 -3.83 2.26
C LYS A 155 -21.80 -2.55 3.08
N PRO A 156 -22.90 -1.76 3.03
CA PRO A 156 -23.05 -0.63 3.93
C PRO A 156 -23.18 -1.15 5.37
N ALA A 157 -22.42 -0.56 6.30
CA ALA A 157 -22.41 -0.95 7.71
C ALA A 157 -23.17 0.05 8.58
N LYS A 158 -22.70 1.31 8.63
CA LYS A 158 -23.33 2.40 9.40
C LYS A 158 -23.25 3.73 8.66
N LYS A 159 -24.09 4.67 9.06
CA LYS A 159 -23.95 6.10 8.72
C LYS A 159 -23.44 6.86 9.94
N GLU A 160 -22.67 7.91 9.70
CA GLU A 160 -22.07 8.73 10.75
C GLU A 160 -22.01 10.18 10.29
N ASN A 161 -22.32 11.12 11.18
CA ASN A 161 -22.03 12.54 10.93
C ASN A 161 -20.72 12.88 11.64
N PHE A 162 -19.75 13.40 10.89
CA PHE A 162 -18.45 13.79 11.40
C PHE A 162 -18.11 15.19 10.93
N MET A 163 -17.93 16.13 11.85
CA MET A 163 -17.64 17.55 11.56
C MET A 163 -18.64 18.20 10.58
N GLY A 164 -19.91 17.77 10.60
CA GLY A 164 -20.95 18.28 9.68
C GLY A 164 -20.97 17.62 8.29
N TYR A 165 -20.17 16.57 8.07
CA TYR A 165 -20.18 15.75 6.86
C TYR A 165 -20.84 14.40 7.15
N ASP A 166 -21.76 13.96 6.30
CA ASP A 166 -22.34 12.63 6.42
C ASP A 166 -21.43 11.60 5.74
N LEU A 167 -21.16 10.51 6.45
CA LEU A 167 -20.30 9.41 6.05
C LEU A 167 -21.11 8.13 5.94
N GLN A 168 -20.82 7.32 4.92
CA GLN A 168 -21.28 5.94 4.81
C GLN A 168 -20.09 5.01 4.99
N TRP A 169 -20.16 4.16 6.00
CA TRP A 169 -19.17 3.12 6.24
C TRP A 169 -19.46 1.89 5.40
N TRP A 170 -18.43 1.38 4.75
CA TRP A 170 -18.45 0.22 3.89
C TRP A 170 -17.56 -0.86 4.49
N THR A 171 -18.02 -2.09 4.47
CA THR A 171 -17.26 -3.23 4.99
C THR A 171 -17.21 -4.34 3.95
N GLU A 172 -16.04 -4.92 3.72
CA GLU A 172 -15.93 -6.18 2.98
C GLU A 172 -16.31 -7.33 3.96
N PRO A 173 -17.35 -8.14 3.66
CA PRO A 173 -17.93 -9.07 4.62
C PRO A 173 -17.02 -10.20 5.10
N GLU A 174 -16.06 -10.65 4.31
CA GLU A 174 -15.19 -11.77 4.66
C GLU A 174 -14.07 -11.32 5.61
N THR A 175 -13.34 -10.29 5.19
CA THR A 175 -12.17 -9.71 5.85
C THR A 175 -12.51 -8.77 7.02
N LYS A 176 -13.75 -8.25 7.06
CA LYS A 176 -14.23 -7.21 8.00
C LYS A 176 -13.52 -5.86 7.89
N ILE A 177 -12.65 -5.69 6.91
CA ILE A 177 -12.01 -4.41 6.61
C ILE A 177 -13.07 -3.37 6.27
N SER A 178 -12.95 -2.20 6.88
CA SER A 178 -14.00 -1.19 6.86
C SER A 178 -13.42 0.23 6.80
N LEU A 179 -13.86 1.00 5.80
CA LEU A 179 -13.56 2.41 5.60
C LEU A 179 -14.85 3.16 5.23
N PHE A 180 -14.82 4.49 5.27
CA PHE A 180 -15.97 5.32 4.92
C PHE A 180 -15.84 5.98 3.54
N SER A 181 -16.97 6.37 2.97
CA SER A 181 -17.08 7.36 1.90
C SER A 181 -17.83 8.59 2.41
N VAL A 182 -17.52 9.77 1.88
CA VAL A 182 -18.30 10.99 2.14
C VAL A 182 -19.59 10.97 1.31
N GLU A 183 -20.75 11.09 1.95
CA GLU A 183 -22.07 11.15 1.29
C GLU A 183 -22.55 12.59 1.06
N SER A 184 -22.21 13.53 1.96
CA SER A 184 -22.66 14.92 1.88
C SER A 184 -21.61 15.90 2.43
N GLY A 185 -21.77 17.20 2.13
CA GLY A 185 -20.93 18.29 2.63
C GLY A 185 -19.78 18.72 1.70
N LEU A 186 -19.37 17.87 0.75
CA LEU A 186 -18.47 18.24 -0.35
C LEU A 186 -19.25 18.55 -1.64
N SER A 187 -18.63 19.28 -2.56
CA SER A 187 -19.18 19.39 -3.93
C SER A 187 -19.18 18.01 -4.59
N LYS A 188 -20.08 17.74 -5.55
CA LYS A 188 -20.19 16.40 -6.17
C LYS A 188 -18.88 15.92 -6.79
N ASP A 189 -18.16 16.82 -7.46
CA ASP A 189 -16.89 16.49 -8.12
C ASP A 189 -15.79 16.20 -7.09
N ASP A 190 -15.71 17.01 -6.03
CA ASP A 190 -14.77 16.80 -4.91
C ASP A 190 -15.08 15.48 -4.19
N GLN A 191 -16.36 15.23 -3.90
CA GLN A 191 -16.86 14.02 -3.27
C GLN A 191 -16.47 12.77 -4.08
N GLN A 192 -16.67 12.81 -5.40
CA GLN A 192 -16.31 11.69 -6.27
C GLN A 192 -14.80 11.41 -6.23
N ARG A 193 -13.96 12.44 -6.35
CA ARG A 193 -12.49 12.30 -6.28
C ARG A 193 -12.02 11.72 -4.94
N VAL A 194 -12.51 12.28 -3.84
CA VAL A 194 -12.16 11.80 -2.49
C VAL A 194 -12.62 10.36 -2.28
N ASN A 195 -13.84 10.01 -2.69
CA ASN A 195 -14.37 8.66 -2.53
C ASN A 195 -13.65 7.63 -3.40
N GLN A 196 -13.08 8.02 -4.55
CA GLN A 196 -12.22 7.13 -5.33
C GLN A 196 -10.98 6.71 -4.53
N GLN A 197 -10.37 7.64 -3.79
CA GLN A 197 -9.23 7.33 -2.92
C GLN A 197 -9.62 6.50 -1.71
N LEU A 198 -10.70 6.88 -1.00
CA LEU A 198 -11.14 6.15 0.19
C LEU A 198 -11.54 4.70 -0.12
N LEU A 199 -12.31 4.49 -1.20
CA LEU A 199 -12.72 3.15 -1.60
C LEU A 199 -11.56 2.37 -2.25
N GLY A 200 -10.67 3.04 -2.97
CA GLY A 200 -9.43 2.43 -3.46
C GLY A 200 -8.56 1.92 -2.30
N ARG A 201 -8.36 2.76 -1.28
CA ARG A 201 -7.66 2.39 -0.04
C ARG A 201 -8.30 1.20 0.64
N LEU A 202 -9.63 1.18 0.78
CA LEU A 202 -10.35 0.03 1.36
C LEU A 202 -10.02 -1.27 0.62
N TRP A 203 -10.11 -1.29 -0.71
CA TRP A 203 -9.79 -2.48 -1.49
C TRP A 203 -8.32 -2.89 -1.40
N ASN A 204 -7.40 -1.93 -1.29
CA ASN A 204 -6.00 -2.23 -1.02
C ASN A 204 -5.81 -2.93 0.33
N GLU A 205 -6.52 -2.49 1.37
CA GLU A 205 -6.47 -3.14 2.69
C GLU A 205 -7.06 -4.56 2.67
N VAL A 206 -8.09 -4.81 1.86
CA VAL A 206 -8.61 -6.17 1.60
C VAL A 206 -7.54 -7.06 0.96
N ILE A 207 -6.79 -6.55 -0.03
CA ILE A 207 -5.67 -7.27 -0.64
C ILE A 207 -4.58 -7.56 0.41
N SER A 208 -4.20 -6.56 1.22
CA SER A 208 -3.22 -6.71 2.29
C SER A 208 -3.61 -7.79 3.31
N TYR A 209 -4.89 -7.88 3.67
CA TYR A 209 -5.41 -8.93 4.54
C TYR A 209 -5.17 -10.33 3.96
N HIS A 210 -5.46 -10.56 2.67
CA HIS A 210 -5.21 -11.85 2.04
C HIS A 210 -3.71 -12.15 1.91
N SER A 211 -2.88 -11.15 1.63
CA SER A 211 -1.41 -11.31 1.64
C SER A 211 -0.90 -11.73 3.02
N CYS A 212 -1.44 -11.12 4.09
CA CYS A 212 -1.12 -11.50 5.46
C CYS A 212 -1.50 -12.95 5.77
N GLN A 213 -2.71 -13.36 5.36
CA GLN A 213 -3.17 -14.73 5.52
C GLN A 213 -2.27 -15.76 4.82
N LEU A 214 -1.83 -15.45 3.61
CA LEU A 214 -0.93 -16.33 2.86
C LEU A 214 0.39 -16.52 3.61
N ARG A 215 0.98 -15.45 4.14
CA ARG A 215 2.27 -15.52 4.85
C ARG A 215 2.17 -16.25 6.19
N GLY A 216 1.09 -16.01 6.95
CA GLY A 216 0.95 -16.55 8.31
C GLY A 216 0.27 -17.93 8.40
N GLY A 217 -0.38 -18.39 7.33
CA GLY A 217 -1.02 -19.70 7.29
C GLY A 217 -2.21 -19.83 8.24
N GLU A 218 -2.10 -20.73 9.23
CA GLU A 218 -3.16 -20.97 10.23
C GLU A 218 -3.08 -20.04 11.44
N ASN A 219 -1.92 -19.43 11.69
CA ASN A 219 -1.68 -18.55 12.84
C ASN A 219 -1.64 -17.09 12.38
N VAL A 220 -2.80 -16.58 11.96
CA VAL A 220 -2.93 -15.21 11.43
C VAL A 220 -3.84 -14.39 12.33
N GLU A 221 -3.37 -13.20 12.69
CA GLU A 221 -4.21 -12.15 13.28
C GLU A 221 -4.14 -10.92 12.37
N PHE A 222 -5.27 -10.29 12.09
CA PHE A 222 -5.30 -9.03 11.37
C PHE A 222 -6.52 -8.24 11.83
N MET A 223 -6.27 -7.17 12.58
CA MET A 223 -7.28 -6.25 13.07
C MET A 223 -6.94 -4.86 12.55
N GLN A 224 -7.92 -4.21 11.93
CA GLN A 224 -7.76 -2.87 11.40
C GLN A 224 -8.92 -1.98 11.82
N GLN A 225 -8.61 -0.73 12.12
CA GLN A 225 -9.59 0.30 12.39
C GLN A 225 -9.23 1.58 11.64
N ALA A 226 -10.19 2.12 10.91
CA ALA A 226 -10.12 3.47 10.36
C ALA A 226 -10.82 4.46 11.29
N GLU A 227 -10.30 5.68 11.36
CA GLU A 227 -10.87 6.77 12.16
C GLU A 227 -10.77 8.08 11.37
N PRO A 228 -11.90 8.75 11.03
CA PRO A 228 -11.84 10.09 10.45
C PRO A 228 -11.20 11.05 11.45
N LYS A 229 -10.20 11.82 11.01
CA LYS A 229 -9.48 12.78 11.86
C LYS A 229 -9.84 14.22 11.53
N MET A 230 -10.05 14.53 10.25
CA MET A 230 -10.53 15.84 9.83
C MET A 230 -11.20 15.77 8.46
N ILE A 231 -12.31 16.49 8.28
CA ILE A 231 -12.94 16.72 6.97
C ILE A 231 -13.22 18.21 6.83
N SER A 232 -12.80 18.78 5.71
CA SER A 232 -13.00 20.19 5.36
C SER A 232 -13.09 20.35 3.83
N PRO A 233 -13.37 21.56 3.31
CA PRO A 233 -13.30 21.81 1.86
C PRO A 233 -11.91 21.69 1.23
N ALA A 234 -10.84 21.62 2.04
CA ALA A 234 -9.46 21.54 1.58
C ALA A 234 -8.86 20.12 1.73
N VAL A 235 -9.21 19.41 2.79
CA VAL A 235 -8.61 18.11 3.12
C VAL A 235 -9.62 17.12 3.71
N VAL A 236 -9.45 15.85 3.35
CA VAL A 236 -9.98 14.69 4.09
C VAL A 236 -8.81 13.91 4.68
N SER A 237 -8.83 13.72 5.99
CA SER A 237 -7.77 13.06 6.74
C SER A 237 -8.35 11.99 7.65
N LEU A 238 -7.72 10.83 7.66
CA LEU A 238 -8.06 9.71 8.52
C LEU A 238 -6.80 8.98 9.00
N ASN A 239 -6.89 8.36 10.16
CA ASN A 239 -5.91 7.39 10.61
C ASN A 239 -6.42 5.97 10.30
N ILE A 240 -5.51 5.08 9.95
CA ILE A 240 -5.80 3.64 9.78
C ILE A 240 -4.79 2.90 10.63
N SER A 241 -5.25 2.36 11.76
CA SER A 241 -4.43 1.56 12.67
C SER A 241 -4.62 0.08 12.33
N THR A 242 -3.52 -0.66 12.26
CA THR A 242 -3.53 -2.11 12.02
C THR A 242 -2.68 -2.79 13.06
N SER A 243 -3.20 -3.86 13.66
CA SER A 243 -2.46 -4.83 14.46
C SER A 243 -2.53 -6.18 13.74
N TYR A 244 -1.40 -6.81 13.51
CA TYR A 244 -1.35 -8.02 12.69
C TYR A 244 -0.27 -9.00 13.14
N TYR A 245 -0.48 -10.26 12.83
CA TYR A 245 0.52 -11.31 12.82
C TYR A 245 0.34 -12.10 11.53
N CYS A 246 1.29 -11.94 10.61
CA CYS A 246 1.28 -12.58 9.30
C CYS A 246 2.33 -13.70 9.23
N GLY A 247 2.60 -14.36 10.36
CA GLY A 247 3.78 -15.22 10.54
C GLY A 247 5.02 -14.43 10.99
N GLY A 248 6.13 -15.15 11.19
CA GLY A 248 7.39 -14.60 11.70
C GLY A 248 7.53 -14.70 13.23
N ALA A 249 8.48 -13.93 13.79
CA ALA A 249 8.88 -14.06 15.19
C ALA A 249 7.87 -13.47 16.19
N HIS A 250 7.12 -12.42 15.81
CA HIS A 250 6.17 -11.74 16.69
C HIS A 250 5.10 -10.98 15.90
N PRO A 251 3.92 -10.67 16.50
CA PRO A 251 2.98 -9.72 15.92
C PRO A 251 3.60 -8.33 15.76
N ASP A 252 2.98 -7.48 14.94
CA ASP A 252 3.32 -6.07 14.78
C ASP A 252 2.05 -5.20 14.73
N PHE A 253 2.22 -3.90 14.84
CA PHE A 253 1.12 -2.94 14.69
C PHE A 253 1.66 -1.62 14.15
N GLY A 254 0.82 -0.81 13.52
CA GLY A 254 1.24 0.42 12.87
C GLY A 254 0.07 1.30 12.47
N ASP A 255 0.36 2.58 12.25
CA ASP A 255 -0.59 3.53 11.67
C ASP A 255 -0.16 3.85 10.25
N SER A 256 -1.12 3.88 9.35
CA SER A 256 -0.93 4.31 7.98
C SER A 256 -2.02 5.33 7.64
N PRO A 257 -1.90 6.58 8.14
CA PRO A 257 -2.86 7.62 7.84
C PRO A 257 -3.00 7.87 6.35
N LEU A 258 -4.12 8.47 5.96
CA LEU A 258 -4.36 8.93 4.60
C LEU A 258 -4.83 10.38 4.67
N ASN A 259 -4.12 11.26 3.96
CA ASN A 259 -4.42 12.68 3.87
C ASN A 259 -4.68 13.01 2.40
N ILE A 260 -5.87 13.49 2.05
CA ILE A 260 -6.30 13.69 0.66
C ILE A 260 -6.57 15.17 0.44
N ASP A 261 -5.92 15.78 -0.55
CA ASP A 261 -6.32 17.09 -1.07
C ASP A 261 -7.68 16.93 -1.78
N VAL A 262 -8.70 17.61 -1.25
CA VAL A 262 -10.08 17.52 -1.75
C VAL A 262 -10.20 17.98 -3.20
N LYS A 263 -9.40 18.97 -3.60
CA LYS A 263 -9.50 19.57 -4.94
C LYS A 263 -8.90 18.70 -6.02
N THR A 264 -7.76 18.09 -5.74
CA THR A 264 -7.06 17.24 -6.71
C THR A 264 -7.44 15.77 -6.58
N GLY A 265 -7.88 15.35 -5.39
CA GLY A 265 -8.07 13.94 -5.05
C GLY A 265 -6.74 13.19 -4.86
N HIS A 266 -5.62 13.90 -4.77
CA HIS A 266 -4.30 13.28 -4.59
C HIS A 266 -3.99 13.12 -3.09
N PRO A 267 -3.55 11.94 -2.63
CA PRO A 267 -2.83 11.77 -1.38
C PRO A 267 -1.71 12.83 -1.20
N LEU A 268 -1.71 13.50 -0.06
CA LEU A 268 -0.71 14.49 0.31
C LEU A 268 0.45 13.78 1.00
N SER A 269 1.68 14.17 0.69
CA SER A 269 2.85 13.91 1.54
C SER A 269 3.05 15.04 2.55
N LEU A 270 3.85 14.83 3.59
CA LEU A 270 4.08 15.85 4.61
C LEU A 270 4.66 17.14 3.99
N GLU A 271 5.55 17.02 3.00
CA GLU A 271 6.19 18.11 2.27
C GLU A 271 5.22 18.91 1.38
N ASP A 272 4.06 18.35 1.05
CA ASP A 272 2.98 19.09 0.39
C ASP A 272 2.36 20.12 1.33
N VAL A 273 2.43 19.88 2.64
CA VAL A 273 1.74 20.67 3.67
C VAL A 273 2.72 21.55 4.46
N LEU A 274 3.86 20.99 4.84
CA LEU A 274 4.86 21.59 5.72
C LEU A 274 6.25 21.50 5.09
N TRP A 275 6.85 22.66 4.82
CA TRP A 275 8.22 22.75 4.30
C TRP A 275 9.04 23.76 5.09
N VAL A 276 10.06 23.26 5.78
CA VAL A 276 10.96 24.08 6.61
C VAL A 276 12.35 24.22 6.00
N GLY A 277 12.58 23.59 4.85
CA GLY A 277 13.88 23.57 4.20
C GLY A 277 14.08 24.68 3.19
N GLU A 278 15.26 24.70 2.58
CA GLU A 278 15.57 25.66 1.52
C GLU A 278 15.05 25.22 0.14
N GLY A 279 14.65 26.19 -0.68
CA GLY A 279 14.22 25.92 -2.05
C GLY A 279 12.76 25.46 -2.14
N LYS A 280 12.46 24.62 -3.14
CA LYS A 280 11.09 24.19 -3.45
C LYS A 280 10.87 22.77 -2.93
N PRO A 281 9.82 22.50 -2.13
CA PRO A 281 9.47 21.15 -1.71
C PRO A 281 9.15 20.26 -2.91
N LEU A 282 9.47 18.98 -2.75
CA LEU A 282 9.07 17.94 -3.68
C LEU A 282 7.57 17.68 -3.54
N LEU A 283 6.82 17.90 -4.62
CA LEU A 283 5.38 17.63 -4.67
C LEU A 283 5.14 16.11 -4.57
N HIS A 284 4.23 15.67 -3.69
CA HIS A 284 3.80 14.29 -3.49
C HIS A 284 4.95 13.32 -3.23
N ALA A 285 5.83 13.68 -2.30
CA ALA A 285 7.11 13.00 -2.07
C ALA A 285 6.99 11.53 -1.63
N GLU A 286 5.84 11.13 -1.08
CA GLU A 286 5.57 9.74 -0.65
C GLU A 286 5.18 8.81 -1.82
N ARG A 287 4.72 9.37 -2.95
CA ARG A 287 4.35 8.60 -4.16
C ARG A 287 3.25 7.56 -3.93
N ASP A 288 2.28 7.89 -3.07
CA ASP A 288 1.22 6.98 -2.62
C ASP A 288 0.03 6.87 -3.59
N SER A 289 0.06 7.55 -4.74
CA SER A 289 -1.01 7.45 -5.74
C SER A 289 -0.70 6.49 -6.87
N LEU A 290 -1.77 5.91 -7.42
CA LEU A 290 -1.67 5.13 -8.65
C LEU A 290 -1.14 5.99 -9.81
N GLY A 291 -0.08 5.51 -10.44
CA GLY A 291 0.57 6.22 -11.55
C GLY A 291 1.66 7.19 -11.09
N ASP A 292 1.88 7.34 -9.78
CA ASP A 292 3.04 8.05 -9.28
C ASP A 292 4.31 7.35 -9.73
N LYS A 293 5.24 8.16 -10.23
CA LYS A 293 6.57 7.66 -10.58
C LYS A 293 7.39 7.53 -9.30
N PRO A 294 8.07 6.40 -9.07
CA PRO A 294 9.02 6.28 -7.98
C PRO A 294 10.00 7.45 -7.99
N LEU A 295 10.43 7.87 -6.81
CA LEU A 295 11.52 8.83 -6.71
C LEU A 295 12.77 8.30 -7.42
N SER A 296 13.47 9.18 -8.11
CA SER A 296 14.85 8.89 -8.47
C SER A 296 15.71 8.78 -7.21
N GLU A 297 16.83 8.06 -7.30
CA GLU A 297 17.80 7.93 -6.20
C GLU A 297 18.22 9.31 -5.66
N ALA A 298 18.48 10.27 -6.54
CA ALA A 298 18.83 11.64 -6.15
C ALA A 298 17.71 12.37 -5.39
N GLU A 299 16.44 12.18 -5.77
CA GLU A 299 15.29 12.74 -5.05
C GLU A 299 15.11 12.08 -3.69
N SER A 300 15.24 10.75 -3.62
CA SER A 300 15.18 9.99 -2.37
C SER A 300 16.26 10.44 -1.39
N ASP A 301 17.50 10.56 -1.85
CA ASP A 301 18.63 11.05 -1.07
C ASP A 301 18.45 12.49 -0.59
N ALA A 302 17.94 13.36 -1.47
CA ALA A 302 17.65 14.75 -1.12
C ALA A 302 16.55 14.82 -0.04
N ARG A 303 15.49 14.03 -0.18
CA ARG A 303 14.42 13.95 0.82
C ARG A 303 14.95 13.43 2.16
N TYR A 304 15.73 12.36 2.16
CA TYR A 304 16.33 11.82 3.38
C TYR A 304 17.21 12.86 4.12
N ARG A 305 18.03 13.61 3.37
CA ARG A 305 18.83 14.71 3.95
C ARG A 305 17.95 15.82 4.52
N TYR A 306 16.94 16.26 3.79
CA TYR A 306 15.98 17.27 4.28
C TYR A 306 15.31 16.81 5.58
N VAL A 307 14.76 15.59 5.60
CA VAL A 307 14.07 15.04 6.75
C VAL A 307 15.01 15.00 7.97
N SER A 308 16.19 14.43 7.81
CA SER A 308 17.14 14.21 8.92
C SER A 308 17.88 15.46 9.38
N LYS A 309 18.13 16.44 8.50
CA LYS A 309 18.97 17.62 8.81
C LYS A 309 18.20 18.91 9.04
N GLU A 310 16.97 18.99 8.54
CA GLU A 310 16.18 20.22 8.58
C GLU A 310 14.86 19.99 9.32
N LEU A 311 14.04 19.03 8.85
CA LEU A 311 12.71 18.81 9.41
C LEU A 311 12.76 18.31 10.86
N VAL A 312 13.47 17.22 11.14
CA VAL A 312 13.50 16.61 12.47
C VAL A 312 14.04 17.56 13.55
N PRO A 313 15.21 18.21 13.37
CA PRO A 313 15.69 19.19 14.34
C PRO A 313 14.71 20.35 14.55
N TRP A 314 14.04 20.81 13.49
CA TRP A 314 13.02 21.84 13.60
C TRP A 314 11.79 21.36 14.39
N VAL A 315 11.30 20.15 14.15
CA VAL A 315 10.16 19.55 14.87
C VAL A 315 10.47 19.46 16.36
N ILE A 316 11.63 18.92 16.74
CA ILE A 316 12.06 18.84 18.14
C ILE A 316 12.10 20.22 18.78
N LYS A 317 12.63 21.22 18.07
CA LYS A 317 12.65 22.61 18.57
C LYS A 317 11.24 23.15 18.81
N GLN A 318 10.31 22.93 17.88
CA GLN A 318 8.92 23.37 18.04
C GLN A 318 8.25 22.66 19.22
N PHE A 319 8.36 21.33 19.29
CA PHE A 319 7.75 20.56 20.38
C PHE A 319 8.39 20.87 21.73
N THR A 320 9.69 21.17 21.81
CA THR A 320 10.32 21.60 23.06
C THR A 320 9.74 22.93 23.56
N ALA A 321 9.42 23.84 22.65
CA ALA A 321 8.81 25.12 22.99
C ALA A 321 7.32 24.99 23.37
N LEU A 322 6.58 24.14 22.64
CA LEU A 322 5.13 23.94 22.83
C LEU A 322 4.81 23.04 24.03
N TYR A 323 5.62 22.01 24.24
CA TYR A 323 5.40 20.91 25.19
C TYR A 323 6.67 20.63 26.03
N PRO A 324 7.19 21.62 26.78
CA PRO A 324 8.47 21.49 27.48
C PRO A 324 8.50 20.38 28.54
N THR A 325 7.34 20.02 29.10
CA THR A 325 7.23 18.89 30.05
C THR A 325 7.44 17.56 29.36
N GLU A 326 6.82 17.36 28.20
CA GLU A 326 6.82 16.06 27.50
C GLU A 326 8.11 15.85 26.71
N MET A 327 8.76 16.93 26.31
CA MET A 327 10.09 16.94 25.69
C MET A 327 11.23 16.93 26.72
N LYS A 328 10.94 16.66 27.99
CA LYS A 328 11.99 16.49 28.99
C LYS A 328 12.63 15.12 28.81
N LYS A 329 13.95 15.09 28.58
CA LYS A 329 14.71 13.84 28.51
C LYS A 329 14.47 13.00 29.78
N PRO A 330 14.09 11.72 29.64
CA PRO A 330 13.83 10.87 30.79
C PRO A 330 15.11 10.55 31.56
N ALA A 331 14.94 10.11 32.81
CA ALA A 331 16.06 9.74 33.69
C ALA A 331 16.48 8.27 33.54
N GLN A 332 15.61 7.42 32.99
CA GLN A 332 15.85 6.01 32.74
C GLN A 332 15.80 5.74 31.24
N ASP A 333 16.64 4.82 30.76
CA ASP A 333 16.77 4.54 29.33
C ASP A 333 15.53 3.83 28.72
N ASP A 334 14.70 3.19 29.55
CA ASP A 334 13.49 2.49 29.12
C ASP A 334 12.27 3.41 28.95
N ASP A 335 12.33 4.65 29.46
CA ASP A 335 11.27 5.65 29.30
C ASP A 335 11.28 6.27 27.89
N CYS A 336 10.15 6.87 27.50
CA CYS A 336 10.00 7.50 26.18
C CYS A 336 10.87 8.75 26.04
N ASP A 337 12.03 8.65 25.37
CA ASP A 337 12.86 9.81 25.06
C ASP A 337 12.41 10.49 23.76
N PHE A 338 11.47 11.44 23.88
CA PHE A 338 10.99 12.22 22.74
C PHE A 338 12.01 13.23 22.18
N THR A 339 13.17 13.40 22.83
CA THR A 339 14.26 14.26 22.36
C THR A 339 15.20 13.56 21.39
N ASP A 340 15.09 12.24 21.23
CA ASP A 340 15.85 11.51 20.22
C ASP A 340 15.37 11.91 18.81
N GLU A 341 16.31 12.25 17.92
CA GLU A 341 16.00 12.56 16.53
C GLU A 341 15.56 11.32 15.75
N SER A 342 16.02 10.12 16.14
CA SER A 342 15.84 8.88 15.37
C SER A 342 14.38 8.39 15.31
N ILE A 343 13.55 8.81 16.25
CA ILE A 343 12.13 8.42 16.35
C ILE A 343 11.20 9.32 15.53
N TRP A 344 11.73 10.38 14.91
CA TRP A 344 10.98 11.35 14.10
C TRP A 344 11.35 11.23 12.61
N GLY A 345 10.55 11.85 11.74
CA GLY A 345 10.88 12.02 10.31
C GLY A 345 10.38 10.93 9.37
N THR A 346 10.03 9.75 9.88
CA THR A 346 9.30 8.69 9.12
C THR A 346 7.92 8.40 9.71
N SER A 347 7.46 9.29 10.58
CA SER A 347 6.33 9.04 11.45
C SER A 347 4.97 9.20 10.76
N PRO A 348 3.94 8.46 11.20
CA PRO A 348 2.57 8.70 10.76
C PRO A 348 2.13 10.13 11.11
N TRP A 349 1.47 10.81 10.18
CA TRP A 349 0.99 12.17 10.37
C TRP A 349 -0.43 12.33 9.82
N TYR A 350 -1.22 13.22 10.42
CA TYR A 350 -2.58 13.52 9.97
C TYR A 350 -3.06 14.89 10.43
N PHE A 351 -4.11 15.39 9.79
CA PHE A 351 -4.75 16.64 10.19
C PHE A 351 -5.71 16.41 11.35
N THR A 352 -5.77 17.37 12.28
CA THR A 352 -6.74 17.44 13.37
C THR A 352 -7.45 18.80 13.36
N ASP A 353 -8.46 18.97 14.20
CA ASP A 353 -9.07 20.29 14.43
C ASP A 353 -8.10 21.31 15.04
N LYS A 354 -7.11 20.86 15.81
CA LYS A 354 -6.12 21.70 16.52
C LYS A 354 -4.86 22.01 15.72
N GLY A 355 -4.52 21.19 14.74
CA GLY A 355 -3.26 21.31 14.02
C GLY A 355 -2.84 20.05 13.28
N LEU A 356 -1.58 20.01 12.87
CA LEU A 356 -0.97 18.86 12.22
C LEU A 356 -0.36 17.94 13.28
N TYR A 357 -0.91 16.74 13.42
CA TYR A 357 -0.34 15.72 14.29
C TYR A 357 0.87 15.05 13.60
N LEU A 358 1.96 14.89 14.34
CA LEU A 358 3.14 14.13 13.93
C LEU A 358 3.42 13.04 14.96
N GLY A 359 3.34 11.76 14.58
CA GLY A 359 3.63 10.66 15.49
C GLY A 359 5.12 10.54 15.80
N ALA A 360 5.46 9.75 16.81
CA ALA A 360 6.81 9.21 16.99
C ALA A 360 6.81 7.73 16.60
N TYR A 361 7.96 7.21 16.16
CA TYR A 361 8.18 5.81 15.85
C TYR A 361 9.32 5.27 16.73
N PHE A 362 8.98 4.51 17.77
CA PHE A 362 9.97 3.90 18.65
C PHE A 362 10.34 2.48 18.21
N ALA A 363 11.52 2.04 18.63
CA ALA A 363 11.93 0.65 18.52
C ALA A 363 10.94 -0.28 19.24
N ARG A 364 10.91 -1.56 18.84
CA ARG A 364 9.87 -2.53 19.24
C ARG A 364 9.61 -2.56 20.76
N VAL A 365 10.65 -2.48 21.59
CA VAL A 365 10.57 -2.53 23.06
C VAL A 365 9.84 -1.33 23.68
N GLN A 366 9.79 -0.20 22.98
CA GLN A 366 9.20 1.07 23.43
C GLN A 366 8.00 1.50 22.59
N ARG A 367 7.38 0.59 21.82
CA ARG A 367 6.25 0.94 20.94
C ARG A 367 5.00 1.46 21.66
N SER A 368 4.94 1.37 22.99
CA SER A 368 3.91 2.06 23.80
C SER A 368 4.11 3.58 23.83
N CYS A 369 5.31 4.06 23.55
CA CYS A 369 5.67 5.47 23.40
C CYS A 369 5.30 6.03 22.03
N ASP A 370 4.97 5.16 21.08
CA ASP A 370 4.41 5.60 19.82
C ASP A 370 3.15 6.43 20.07
N ARG A 371 2.91 7.33 19.13
CA ARG A 371 1.67 8.11 19.05
C ARG A 371 1.31 8.93 20.29
N PRO A 372 2.19 9.82 20.76
CA PRO A 372 1.81 10.73 21.84
C PRO A 372 0.68 11.68 21.41
N ASP A 373 -0.46 11.68 22.12
CA ASP A 373 -1.61 12.53 21.77
C ASP A 373 -1.30 14.04 21.74
N TRP A 374 -0.21 14.46 22.38
CA TRP A 374 0.19 15.86 22.50
C TRP A 374 0.99 16.37 21.30
N SER A 375 1.51 15.52 20.40
CA SER A 375 2.47 15.92 19.35
C SER A 375 1.81 16.60 18.14
N ILE A 376 1.13 17.71 18.42
CA ILE A 376 0.39 18.51 17.45
C ILE A 376 1.12 19.83 17.21
N LEU A 377 1.41 20.14 15.95
CA LEU A 377 1.86 21.47 15.50
C LEU A 377 0.63 22.35 15.20
N PRO A 378 0.43 23.47 15.94
CA PRO A 378 -0.69 24.38 15.68
C PRO A 378 -0.67 24.95 14.26
N TYR A 379 -1.85 25.23 13.69
CA TYR A 379 -1.92 25.73 12.31
C TYR A 379 -1.24 27.11 12.13
N ALA A 380 -1.20 27.98 13.15
CA ALA A 380 -0.38 29.19 13.09
C ALA A 380 1.11 28.91 12.82
N VAL A 381 1.66 27.80 13.34
CA VAL A 381 3.04 27.40 13.08
C VAL A 381 3.18 26.82 11.68
N VAL A 382 2.29 25.88 11.32
CA VAL A 382 2.32 25.23 9.98
C VAL A 382 2.22 26.27 8.85
N LYS A 383 1.36 27.28 8.98
CA LYS A 383 1.17 28.33 7.97
C LYS A 383 2.40 29.22 7.74
N GLN A 384 3.35 29.26 8.67
CA GLN A 384 4.61 29.99 8.48
C GLN A 384 5.56 29.25 7.53
N HIS A 385 5.29 27.97 7.28
CA HIS A 385 6.16 27.04 6.56
C HIS A 385 5.36 26.27 5.48
N PRO A 386 4.77 26.98 4.50
CA PRO A 386 3.89 26.36 3.51
C PRO A 386 4.63 25.33 2.65
N GLY A 387 4.03 24.15 2.49
CA GLY A 387 4.53 23.08 1.62
C GLY A 387 4.28 23.29 0.12
N ALA A 388 4.42 22.21 -0.65
CA ALA A 388 4.29 22.24 -2.11
C ALA A 388 2.88 22.58 -2.60
N VAL A 389 1.85 22.32 -1.79
CA VAL A 389 0.44 22.54 -2.13
C VAL A 389 -0.13 23.71 -1.32
N LYS A 390 -0.89 24.57 -1.99
CA LYS A 390 -1.59 25.69 -1.34
C LYS A 390 -2.91 25.23 -0.75
N LEU A 391 -2.86 24.70 0.47
CA LEU A 391 -4.05 24.30 1.22
C LEU A 391 -4.60 25.44 2.08
N GLN A 392 -5.92 25.58 2.11
CA GLN A 392 -6.59 26.48 3.04
C GLN A 392 -6.74 25.79 4.40
N LEU A 393 -5.74 25.95 5.27
CA LEU A 393 -5.75 25.38 6.62
C LEU A 393 -6.72 26.12 7.56
N PRO A 394 -7.32 25.44 8.57
CA PRO A 394 -8.20 26.05 9.57
C PRO A 394 -7.55 27.25 10.25
N LYS A 395 -8.36 28.23 10.66
CA LYS A 395 -7.90 29.31 11.55
C LYS A 395 -7.93 28.80 12.99
N ASP A 396 -6.94 29.23 13.77
CA ASP A 396 -6.89 28.96 15.21
C ASP A 396 -8.02 29.70 15.95
#